data_AF-A0A812PG93-F1
#
_entry.id   AF-A0A812PG93-F1
#
_cell.length_a   1.000
_cell.length_b   1.000
_cell.length_c   1.000
_cell.angle_alpha   90.00
_cell.angle_beta   90.00
_cell.angle_gamma   90.00
#
_symmetry.space_group_name_H-M   'P 1'
#
loop_
_entity.id
_entity.type
_entity.pdbx_description
1 polymer ?
#
loop_
_entity_poly.entity_id
_entity_poly.type
_entity_poly.pdbx_seq_one_letter_code
_entity_poly.pdbx_strand_id
1 'polypeptide(L)'
;RPEAPPVIYEVSSAAGLSVALFLCIFLVRRIVPGASKHWLCRTPHVCVCTLIVVSSLQCLLLGWRYNHYPMESTLAEEPGAEEAASTLEALVETPSAAMPVTTETRMTSAGERDCPAVVTPWAFGAKGDGHTDDSNAIRMALNWASQCESEVLLGRAGPLSPMKPRFYVPPNSLELTLQNVVITLDGFLVGPTIEVWNPRHDTWPKGSCAYAEADCKSGGPSPEFARSQWSLLLLRNSRNVTIRGRGGIRGNGDSFWRIRNTKPQVRGYCLLKVDQSEDVQISGLRLADSPMYQVVVARSQRVQLE
;
A
#
# COMPACT_ATOMS: atom_id res chain seq x y z
N ARG A 1 15.91 63.34 -34.29
CA ARG A 1 15.92 62.13 -33.44
C ARG A 1 15.48 60.97 -34.30
N PRO A 2 16.29 59.93 -34.54
CA PRO A 2 15.81 58.73 -35.22
C PRO A 2 14.98 57.92 -34.22
N GLU A 3 13.75 57.57 -34.61
CA GLU A 3 12.88 56.68 -33.84
C GLU A 3 13.48 55.27 -33.84
N ALA A 4 13.74 54.72 -32.66
CA ALA A 4 14.19 53.35 -32.50
C ALA A 4 13.05 52.38 -32.87
N PRO A 5 13.30 51.34 -33.68
CA PRO A 5 12.27 50.39 -34.07
C PRO A 5 11.79 49.56 -32.86
N PRO A 6 10.51 49.14 -32.84
CA PRO A 6 9.92 48.41 -31.73
C PRO A 6 10.52 47.00 -31.60
N VAL A 7 11.22 46.75 -30.49
CA VAL A 7 11.87 45.49 -30.08
C VAL A 7 10.88 44.33 -29.84
N ILE A 8 9.58 44.59 -29.92
CA ILE A 8 8.51 43.64 -29.60
C ILE A 8 8.45 42.47 -30.59
N TYR A 9 8.94 42.63 -31.82
CA TYR A 9 8.82 41.60 -32.86
C TYR A 9 9.81 40.43 -32.74
N GLU A 10 11.00 40.61 -32.15
CA GLU A 10 12.00 39.53 -32.14
C GLU A 10 11.72 38.46 -31.06
N VAL A 11 11.23 38.84 -29.88
CA VAL A 11 10.96 37.92 -28.77
C VAL A 11 9.81 36.95 -29.10
N SER A 12 8.85 37.38 -29.90
CA SER A 12 7.71 36.53 -30.30
C SER A 12 8.11 35.42 -31.28
N SER A 13 9.20 35.57 -32.03
CA SER A 13 9.62 34.58 -33.03
C SER A 13 10.37 33.39 -32.41
N ALA A 14 11.20 33.64 -31.40
CA ALA A 14 11.99 32.61 -30.72
C ALA A 14 11.12 31.67 -29.85
N ALA A 15 10.10 32.23 -29.19
CA ALA A 15 9.13 31.45 -28.41
C ALA A 15 8.27 30.55 -29.34
N GLY A 16 7.85 31.07 -30.50
CA GLY A 16 7.09 30.31 -31.50
C GLY A 16 7.87 29.12 -32.06
N LEU A 17 9.15 29.31 -32.38
CA LEU A 17 10.04 28.23 -32.85
C LEU A 17 10.23 27.13 -31.80
N SER A 18 10.37 27.49 -30.53
CA SER A 18 10.54 26.52 -29.44
C SER A 18 9.30 25.63 -29.25
N VAL A 19 8.10 26.24 -29.31
CA VAL A 19 6.83 25.51 -29.21
C VAL A 19 6.61 24.62 -30.44
N ALA A 20 6.90 25.12 -31.65
CA ALA A 20 6.76 24.34 -32.87
C ALA A 20 7.68 23.11 -32.88
N LEU A 21 8.93 23.26 -32.43
CA LEU A 21 9.88 22.15 -32.32
C LEU A 21 9.39 21.09 -31.33
N PHE A 22 8.85 21.52 -30.18
CA PHE A 22 8.31 20.61 -29.16
C PHE A 22 7.13 19.79 -29.68
N LEU A 23 6.20 20.43 -30.40
CA LEU A 23 5.05 19.76 -31.02
C LEU A 23 5.48 18.77 -32.11
N CYS A 24 6.46 19.12 -32.94
CA CYS A 24 7.02 18.21 -33.94
C CYS A 24 7.61 16.95 -33.31
N ILE A 25 8.37 17.07 -32.22
CA ILE A 25 8.94 15.92 -31.50
C ILE A 25 7.82 15.03 -30.92
N PHE A 26 6.77 15.64 -30.36
CA PHE A 26 5.63 14.91 -29.81
C PHE A 26 4.84 14.15 -30.89
N LEU A 27 4.60 14.78 -32.04
CA LEU A 27 3.88 14.17 -33.16
C LEU A 27 4.67 13.00 -33.77
N VAL A 28 5.98 13.13 -33.95
CA VAL A 28 6.83 12.05 -34.47
C VAL A 28 6.80 10.82 -33.54
N ARG A 29 6.81 11.02 -32.22
CA ARG A 29 6.68 9.92 -31.24
C ARG A 29 5.34 9.19 -31.33
N ARG A 30 4.27 9.91 -31.67
CA ARG A 30 2.92 9.32 -31.78
C ARG A 30 2.73 8.56 -33.10
N ILE A 31 3.36 9.03 -34.18
CA ILE A 31 3.15 8.49 -35.53
C ILE A 31 4.10 7.34 -35.86
N VAL A 32 5.30 7.26 -35.25
CA VAL A 32 6.32 6.25 -35.58
C VAL A 32 6.68 5.37 -34.37
N PRO A 33 5.93 4.27 -34.11
CA PRO A 33 6.17 3.36 -32.98
C PRO A 33 7.56 2.70 -32.97
N GLY A 34 8.24 2.65 -34.12
CA GLY A 34 9.56 2.02 -34.30
C GLY A 34 10.76 2.88 -33.91
N ALA A 35 10.60 4.20 -33.68
CA ALA A 35 11.71 5.11 -33.39
C ALA A 35 12.22 5.05 -31.93
N SER A 36 11.57 4.25 -31.08
CA SER A 36 11.87 4.10 -29.65
C SER A 36 13.25 3.50 -29.32
N LYS A 37 14.00 3.02 -30.33
CA LYS A 37 15.32 2.41 -30.16
C LYS A 37 16.50 3.38 -30.28
N HIS A 38 16.31 4.61 -30.77
CA HIS A 38 17.39 5.60 -30.83
C HIS A 38 17.62 6.29 -29.48
N TRP A 39 18.89 6.46 -29.10
CA TRP A 39 19.36 7.00 -27.82
C TRP A 39 18.73 8.35 -27.44
N LEU A 40 18.47 9.21 -28.42
CA LEU A 40 17.76 10.51 -28.24
C LEU A 40 16.32 10.38 -27.72
N CYS A 41 15.67 9.22 -27.89
CA CYS A 41 14.31 8.99 -27.39
C CYS A 41 14.25 8.42 -25.96
N ARG A 42 15.35 7.87 -25.42
CA ARG A 42 15.35 7.20 -24.10
C ARG A 42 15.36 8.17 -22.91
N THR A 43 15.84 9.39 -23.10
CA THR A 43 15.98 10.37 -22.01
C THR A 43 15.36 11.71 -22.40
N PRO A 44 14.01 11.80 -22.49
CA PRO A 44 13.33 13.05 -22.82
C PRO A 44 13.67 14.19 -21.85
N HIS A 45 13.99 13.86 -20.60
CA HIS A 45 14.42 14.82 -19.59
C HIS A 45 15.73 15.53 -19.95
N VAL A 46 16.68 14.84 -20.61
CA VAL A 46 17.96 15.45 -20.99
C VAL A 46 17.76 16.49 -22.09
N CYS A 47 16.91 16.22 -23.08
CA CYS A 47 16.56 17.18 -24.13
C CYS A 47 15.77 18.39 -23.60
N VAL A 48 14.86 18.17 -22.65
CA VAL A 48 14.11 19.27 -22.03
C VAL A 48 15.03 20.14 -21.19
N CYS A 49 15.92 19.54 -20.39
CA CYS A 49 16.91 20.28 -19.60
C CYS A 49 17.86 21.09 -20.48
N THR A 50 18.38 20.54 -21.59
CA THR A 50 19.25 21.31 -22.49
C THR A 50 18.52 22.45 -23.17
N LEU A 51 17.26 22.29 -23.57
CA LEU A 51 16.47 23.38 -24.14
C LEU A 51 16.19 24.49 -23.12
N ILE A 52 15.88 24.15 -21.87
CA ILE A 52 15.69 25.13 -20.78
C ILE A 52 16.99 25.89 -20.51
N VAL A 53 18.13 25.19 -20.44
CA VAL A 53 19.44 25.81 -20.19
C VAL A 53 19.82 26.75 -21.33
N VAL A 54 19.63 26.35 -22.59
CA VAL A 54 19.92 27.20 -23.76
C VAL A 54 19.02 28.44 -23.79
N SER A 55 17.72 28.28 -23.52
CA SER A 55 16.78 29.42 -23.47
C SER A 55 17.12 30.39 -22.32
N SER A 56 17.46 29.85 -21.14
CA SER A 56 17.86 30.66 -19.98
C SER A 56 19.17 31.42 -20.24
N LEU A 57 20.15 30.78 -20.88
CA LEU A 57 21.40 31.41 -21.27
C LEU A 57 21.17 32.52 -22.30
N GLN A 58 20.26 32.32 -23.25
CA GLN A 58 19.90 33.33 -24.24
C GLN A 58 19.20 34.55 -23.60
N CYS A 59 18.30 34.33 -22.64
CA CYS A 59 17.69 35.40 -21.85
C CYS A 59 18.74 36.16 -21.01
N LEU A 60 19.69 35.46 -20.40
CA LEU A 60 20.79 36.08 -19.66
C LEU A 60 21.69 36.93 -20.56
N LEU A 61 22.02 36.46 -21.76
CA LEU A 61 22.82 37.22 -22.73
C LEU A 61 22.07 38.47 -23.23
N LEU A 62 20.75 38.38 -23.41
CA LEU A 62 19.91 39.54 -23.74
C LEU A 62 19.82 40.53 -22.57
N GLY A 63 19.65 40.04 -21.34
CA GLY A 63 19.66 40.86 -20.14
C GLY A 63 21.00 41.55 -19.90
N TRP A 64 22.12 40.85 -20.14
CA TRP A 64 23.46 41.41 -20.05
C TRP A 64 23.69 42.53 -21.07
N ARG A 65 23.19 42.38 -22.30
CA ARG A 65 23.19 43.46 -23.30
C ARG A 65 22.32 44.64 -22.88
N TYR A 66 21.18 44.38 -22.24
CA TYR A 66 20.27 45.44 -21.79
C TYR A 66 20.84 46.25 -20.63
N ASN A 67 21.54 45.58 -19.69
CA ASN A 67 22.11 46.21 -18.50
C ASN A 67 23.33 47.12 -18.79
N HIS A 68 23.86 47.09 -20.02
CA HIS A 68 24.90 48.00 -20.48
C HIS A 68 24.38 49.31 -21.09
N TYR A 69 23.06 49.54 -21.10
CA TYR A 69 22.50 50.85 -21.39
C TYR A 69 22.46 51.71 -20.11
N PRO A 70 23.07 52.90 -20.09
CA PRO A 70 23.01 53.79 -18.94
C PRO A 70 21.58 54.28 -18.74
N MET A 71 20.90 53.74 -17.73
CA MET A 71 19.60 54.21 -17.27
C MET A 71 19.80 55.43 -16.38
N GLU A 72 19.32 56.58 -16.84
CA GLU A 72 19.28 57.83 -16.08
C GLU A 72 18.19 57.72 -15.01
N SER A 73 18.60 57.65 -13.74
CA SER A 73 17.73 57.34 -12.60
C SER A 73 16.83 58.52 -12.23
N THR A 74 15.51 58.34 -12.31
CA THR A 74 14.54 59.20 -11.64
C THR A 74 14.05 58.49 -10.38
N LEU A 75 14.48 59.00 -9.23
CA LEU A 75 14.06 58.58 -7.89
C LEU A 75 12.65 59.12 -7.60
N ALA A 76 11.75 58.24 -7.17
CA ALA A 76 10.55 58.60 -6.44
C ALA A 76 10.41 57.67 -5.22
N GLU A 77 10.25 58.30 -4.05
CA GLU A 77 10.02 57.70 -2.74
C GLU A 77 8.66 56.99 -2.65
N GLU A 78 8.61 55.89 -1.91
CA GLU A 78 7.38 55.31 -1.32
C GLU A 78 7.64 54.98 0.16
N PRO A 79 6.70 55.29 1.07
CA PRO A 79 6.82 54.97 2.49
C PRO A 79 6.17 53.62 2.84
N GLY A 80 6.64 53.02 3.94
CA GLY A 80 6.25 51.69 4.41
C GLY A 80 5.06 51.62 5.38
N ALA A 81 4.73 50.39 5.74
CA ALA A 81 3.98 49.92 6.93
C ALA A 81 4.16 48.38 6.97
N GLU A 82 4.76 47.73 7.99
CA GLU A 82 4.21 47.36 9.33
C GLU A 82 2.77 46.82 9.26
N GLU A 83 2.30 45.81 9.98
CA GLU A 83 2.77 44.78 10.92
C GLU A 83 1.47 44.03 11.27
N ALA A 84 1.46 42.69 11.41
CA ALA A 84 0.48 41.99 12.25
C ALA A 84 0.79 40.48 12.33
N ALA A 85 1.46 40.09 13.42
CA ALA A 85 1.48 38.74 13.95
C ALA A 85 0.56 38.65 15.18
N SER A 86 0.33 37.42 15.68
CA SER A 86 -0.50 37.01 16.85
C SER A 86 -1.95 36.63 16.47
N THR A 87 -2.53 35.51 16.89
CA THR A 87 -2.75 35.14 18.31
C THR A 87 -3.25 33.69 18.49
N LEU A 88 -2.75 33.03 19.55
CA LEU A 88 -3.22 31.92 20.42
C LEU A 88 -4.34 30.94 19.96
N GLU A 89 -4.20 29.62 20.09
CA GLU A 89 -4.26 28.77 21.32
C GLU A 89 -5.54 28.91 22.17
N ALA A 90 -6.35 27.84 22.29
CA ALA A 90 -6.91 27.34 23.56
C ALA A 90 -7.92 26.18 23.38
N LEU A 91 -8.03 25.37 24.45
CA LEU A 91 -9.09 24.43 24.89
C LEU A 91 -8.93 22.97 24.45
N VAL A 92 -8.47 22.01 25.28
CA VAL A 92 -8.79 21.62 26.68
C VAL A 92 -10.15 20.92 26.83
N GLU A 93 -10.06 19.63 27.24
CA GLU A 93 -10.87 18.88 28.21
C GLU A 93 -11.69 17.64 27.77
N THR A 94 -11.31 16.51 28.40
CA THR A 94 -11.94 15.18 28.57
C THR A 94 -12.98 15.22 29.71
N PRO A 95 -13.97 14.30 29.80
CA PRO A 95 -13.82 12.96 30.45
C PRO A 95 -14.68 11.84 29.82
N SER A 96 -14.18 10.61 29.66
CA SER A 96 -14.12 9.48 30.63
C SER A 96 -15.46 9.09 31.27
N ALA A 97 -16.12 8.09 30.67
CA ALA A 97 -17.23 7.35 31.28
C ALA A 97 -16.92 5.84 31.22
N ALA A 98 -16.73 5.25 32.40
CA ALA A 98 -16.53 3.83 32.60
C ALA A 98 -17.86 3.07 32.44
N MET A 99 -17.81 1.93 31.75
CA MET A 99 -18.93 0.99 31.55
C MET A 99 -18.62 -0.37 32.20
N PRO A 100 -19.66 -1.16 32.55
CA PRO A 100 -19.55 -2.28 33.46
C PRO A 100 -18.92 -3.52 32.84
N VAL A 101 -18.08 -4.16 33.63
CA VAL A 101 -17.44 -5.47 33.38
C VAL A 101 -18.49 -6.56 33.51
N THR A 102 -18.81 -7.23 32.39
CA THR A 102 -19.59 -8.47 32.39
C THR A 102 -18.68 -9.67 32.61
N THR A 103 -18.85 -10.28 33.79
CA THR A 103 -18.92 -11.73 34.05
C THR A 103 -17.83 -12.62 33.44
N GLU A 104 -16.77 -12.84 34.22
CA GLU A 104 -15.84 -13.95 34.03
C GLU A 104 -16.55 -15.29 34.29
N THR A 105 -16.79 -16.06 33.23
CA THR A 105 -17.12 -17.48 33.34
C THR A 105 -15.86 -18.24 33.73
N ARG A 106 -15.75 -18.54 35.02
CA ARG A 106 -14.68 -19.33 35.62
C ARG A 106 -14.81 -20.79 35.15
N MET A 107 -13.92 -21.24 34.26
CA MET A 107 -13.86 -22.63 33.81
C MET A 107 -13.46 -23.56 34.97
N THR A 108 -14.41 -24.33 35.49
CA THR A 108 -14.18 -25.41 36.47
C THR A 108 -14.17 -26.79 35.79
N SER A 109 -13.07 -27.51 36.03
CA SER A 109 -12.89 -28.98 36.08
C SER A 109 -13.46 -29.87 34.96
N ALA A 110 -12.53 -30.56 34.29
CA ALA A 110 -12.63 -31.84 33.59
C ALA A 110 -13.97 -32.61 33.67
N GLY A 111 -14.90 -32.22 32.81
CA GLY A 111 -16.13 -32.91 32.44
C GLY A 111 -16.50 -32.35 31.07
N GLU A 112 -16.98 -33.24 30.18
CA GLU A 112 -17.62 -32.94 28.88
C GLU A 112 -17.23 -31.59 28.26
N ARG A 113 -16.32 -31.59 27.26
CA ARG A 113 -15.95 -30.35 26.56
C ARG A 113 -17.21 -29.77 25.93
N ASP A 114 -17.80 -28.80 26.61
CA ASP A 114 -18.88 -27.98 26.10
C ASP A 114 -18.30 -27.17 24.94
N CYS A 115 -18.46 -27.71 23.74
CA CYS A 115 -17.98 -27.13 22.49
C CYS A 115 -19.04 -26.13 22.02
N PRO A 116 -18.82 -24.82 22.19
CA PRO A 116 -19.79 -23.84 21.73
C PRO A 116 -19.91 -23.91 20.20
N ALA A 117 -21.13 -23.91 19.68
CA ALA A 117 -21.39 -23.98 18.24
C ALA A 117 -20.69 -22.85 17.45
N VAL A 118 -20.48 -21.69 18.08
CA VAL A 118 -19.80 -20.54 17.48
C VAL A 118 -18.72 -20.01 18.42
N VAL A 119 -17.52 -19.86 17.89
CA VAL A 119 -16.33 -19.34 18.57
C VAL A 119 -15.97 -17.98 17.99
N THR A 120 -15.51 -17.03 18.82
CA THR A 120 -15.06 -15.71 18.35
C THR A 120 -13.69 -15.36 18.91
N PRO A 121 -12.84 -14.60 18.18
CA PRO A 121 -11.55 -14.15 18.69
C PRO A 121 -11.63 -13.31 19.97
N TRP A 122 -12.77 -12.67 20.24
CA TRP A 122 -13.01 -11.89 21.45
C TRP A 122 -12.86 -12.72 22.72
N ALA A 123 -13.28 -13.99 22.68
CA ALA A 123 -13.12 -14.93 23.79
C ALA A 123 -11.65 -15.24 24.09
N PHE A 124 -10.73 -14.90 23.19
CA PHE A 124 -9.29 -15.10 23.30
C PHE A 124 -8.53 -13.76 23.38
N GLY A 125 -9.22 -12.66 23.69
CA GLY A 125 -8.61 -11.36 23.97
C GLY A 125 -8.32 -10.47 22.76
N ALA A 126 -8.88 -10.78 21.58
CA ALA A 126 -8.77 -9.90 20.42
C ALA A 126 -9.34 -8.49 20.71
N LYS A 127 -8.79 -7.47 20.06
CA LYS A 127 -9.21 -6.07 20.15
C LYS A 127 -10.01 -5.61 18.93
N GLY A 128 -9.67 -6.09 17.73
CA GLY A 128 -10.41 -5.76 16.51
C GLY A 128 -10.45 -4.27 16.18
N ASP A 129 -9.46 -3.51 16.65
CA ASP A 129 -9.32 -2.05 16.48
C ASP A 129 -8.57 -1.65 15.19
N GLY A 130 -8.00 -2.62 14.48
CA GLY A 130 -7.22 -2.45 13.26
C GLY A 130 -5.76 -2.08 13.49
N HIS A 131 -5.29 -2.13 14.74
CA HIS A 131 -3.94 -1.71 15.14
C HIS A 131 -3.24 -2.71 16.06
N THR A 132 -3.96 -3.30 17.01
CA THR A 132 -3.44 -4.32 17.92
C THR A 132 -3.27 -5.65 17.19
N ASP A 133 -2.15 -6.34 17.39
CA ASP A 133 -1.91 -7.66 16.80
C ASP A 133 -2.88 -8.70 17.39
N ASP A 134 -3.88 -9.06 16.59
CA ASP A 134 -4.93 -10.01 16.94
C ASP A 134 -4.60 -11.45 16.51
N SER A 135 -3.42 -11.69 15.93
CA SER A 135 -3.05 -12.97 15.32
C SER A 135 -3.13 -14.15 16.30
N ASN A 136 -2.70 -13.95 17.56
CA ASN A 136 -2.75 -15.01 18.55
C ASN A 136 -4.19 -15.37 18.95
N ALA A 137 -5.03 -14.37 19.22
CA ALA A 137 -6.42 -14.57 19.58
C ALA A 137 -7.20 -15.28 18.46
N ILE A 138 -6.96 -14.88 17.19
CA ILE A 138 -7.55 -15.54 16.02
C ILE A 138 -7.08 -16.98 15.90
N ARG A 139 -5.77 -17.25 16.05
CA ARG A 139 -5.21 -18.61 15.98
C ARG A 139 -5.83 -19.51 17.06
N MET A 140 -5.96 -19.02 18.28
CA MET A 140 -6.59 -19.77 19.37
C MET A 140 -8.06 -20.08 19.07
N ALA A 141 -8.83 -19.12 18.56
CA ALA A 141 -10.22 -19.34 18.15
C ALA A 141 -10.35 -20.42 17.06
N LEU A 142 -9.51 -20.37 16.03
CA LEU A 142 -9.52 -21.33 14.92
C LEU A 142 -9.06 -22.72 15.33
N ASN A 143 -8.03 -22.82 16.17
CA ASN A 143 -7.59 -24.11 16.72
C ASN A 143 -8.67 -24.73 17.62
N TRP A 144 -9.34 -23.93 18.45
CA TRP A 144 -10.44 -24.41 19.27
C TRP A 144 -11.59 -24.94 18.41
N ALA A 145 -12.01 -24.16 17.40
CA ALA A 145 -13.07 -24.56 16.50
C ALA A 145 -12.74 -25.83 15.71
N SER A 146 -11.48 -26.01 15.29
CA SER A 146 -11.05 -27.25 14.61
C SER A 146 -11.12 -28.48 15.51
N GLN A 147 -10.90 -28.33 16.82
CA GLN A 147 -11.03 -29.44 17.77
C GLN A 147 -12.49 -29.78 18.10
N CYS A 148 -13.37 -28.80 17.97
CA CYS A 148 -14.79 -28.89 18.32
C CYS A 148 -15.72 -28.97 17.09
N GLU A 149 -15.16 -29.04 15.87
CA GLU A 149 -15.90 -28.94 14.60
C GLU A 149 -16.91 -27.77 14.57
N SER A 150 -16.52 -26.65 15.17
CA SER A 150 -17.37 -25.47 15.36
C SER A 150 -17.11 -24.41 14.31
N GLU A 151 -18.02 -23.43 14.23
CA GLU A 151 -17.84 -22.26 13.36
C GLU A 151 -17.03 -21.17 14.08
N VAL A 152 -16.09 -20.52 13.37
CA VAL A 152 -15.45 -19.29 13.84
C VAL A 152 -16.09 -18.09 13.17
N LEU A 153 -16.56 -17.13 13.97
CA LEU A 153 -17.11 -15.87 13.48
C LEU A 153 -16.13 -14.71 13.67
N LEU A 154 -15.45 -14.36 12.58
CA LEU A 154 -14.56 -13.20 12.43
C LEU A 154 -15.36 -12.00 11.90
N GLY A 155 -16.09 -11.30 12.74
CA GLY A 155 -16.90 -10.17 12.25
C GLY A 155 -18.06 -9.73 13.11
N ARG A 156 -18.36 -10.49 14.17
CA ARG A 156 -19.29 -10.02 15.20
C ARG A 156 -18.71 -8.76 15.81
N ALA A 157 -19.46 -7.66 15.72
CA ALA A 157 -19.18 -6.44 16.45
C ALA A 157 -18.89 -6.81 17.91
N GLY A 158 -17.75 -6.34 18.43
CA GLY A 158 -17.44 -6.52 19.83
C GLY A 158 -18.46 -5.78 20.69
N PRO A 159 -18.55 -6.08 22.00
CA PRO A 159 -19.52 -5.45 22.90
C PRO A 159 -19.45 -3.91 22.91
N LEU A 160 -18.32 -3.34 22.48
CA LEU A 160 -17.97 -1.93 22.62
C LEU A 160 -17.91 -1.15 21.30
N SER A 161 -18.18 -1.75 20.13
CA SER A 161 -18.04 -1.04 18.85
C SER A 161 -19.18 -1.35 17.86
N PRO A 162 -19.91 -0.33 17.38
CA PRO A 162 -20.93 -0.51 16.34
C PRO A 162 -20.33 -0.73 14.94
N MET A 163 -19.02 -0.58 14.78
CA MET A 163 -18.35 -0.77 13.50
C MET A 163 -17.93 -2.24 13.30
N LYS A 164 -17.84 -2.66 12.02
CA LYS A 164 -17.27 -3.96 11.68
C LYS A 164 -15.83 -4.05 12.21
N PRO A 165 -15.47 -5.11 12.96
CA PRO A 165 -14.15 -5.21 13.54
C PRO A 165 -13.08 -5.34 12.47
N ARG A 166 -11.91 -4.78 12.76
CA ARG A 166 -10.72 -4.82 11.94
C ARG A 166 -9.65 -5.55 12.74
N PHE A 167 -9.37 -6.79 12.41
CA PHE A 167 -8.33 -7.54 13.11
C PHE A 167 -7.00 -7.31 12.40
N TYR A 168 -6.07 -6.65 13.10
CA TYR A 168 -4.75 -6.45 12.53
C TYR A 168 -3.90 -7.71 12.68
N VAL A 169 -3.22 -8.08 11.60
CA VAL A 169 -2.46 -9.32 11.51
C VAL A 169 -1.13 -9.05 10.80
N PRO A 170 0.02 -9.34 11.42
CA PRO A 170 1.30 -9.30 10.70
C PRO A 170 1.40 -10.42 9.64
N PRO A 171 2.07 -10.20 8.50
CA PRO A 171 2.27 -11.25 7.51
C PRO A 171 2.94 -12.48 8.12
N ASN A 172 2.49 -13.67 7.73
CA ASN A 172 2.88 -15.00 8.25
C ASN A 172 2.58 -15.28 9.72
N SER A 173 1.89 -14.38 10.43
CA SER A 173 1.42 -14.71 11.77
C SER A 173 0.22 -15.67 11.73
N LEU A 174 -0.65 -15.63 10.73
CA LEU A 174 -1.75 -16.58 10.55
C LEU A 174 -1.43 -17.66 9.51
N GLU A 175 -0.41 -18.47 9.81
CA GLU A 175 -0.21 -19.78 9.19
C GLU A 175 -0.98 -20.84 9.99
N LEU A 176 -1.92 -21.52 9.34
CA LEU A 176 -2.89 -22.39 9.98
C LEU A 176 -2.98 -23.76 9.29
N THR A 177 -3.15 -24.80 10.11
CA THR A 177 -3.48 -26.16 9.68
C THR A 177 -4.83 -26.52 10.30
N LEU A 178 -5.88 -26.49 9.49
CA LEU A 178 -7.26 -26.64 9.96
C LEU A 178 -7.90 -27.89 9.34
N GLN A 179 -8.79 -28.52 10.10
CA GLN A 179 -9.61 -29.64 9.65
C GLN A 179 -11.06 -29.43 10.07
N ASN A 180 -12.00 -29.60 9.13
CA ASN A 180 -13.45 -29.52 9.37
C ASN A 180 -13.88 -28.19 10.01
N VAL A 181 -13.37 -27.06 9.50
CA VAL A 181 -13.65 -25.72 10.05
C VAL A 181 -14.44 -24.89 9.08
N VAL A 182 -15.48 -24.23 9.59
CA VAL A 182 -16.17 -23.14 8.90
C VAL A 182 -15.74 -21.81 9.51
N ILE A 183 -15.21 -20.92 8.68
CA ILE A 183 -14.80 -19.57 9.04
C ILE A 183 -15.77 -18.58 8.40
N THR A 184 -16.52 -17.86 9.21
CA THR A 184 -17.35 -16.75 8.75
C THR A 184 -16.64 -15.43 8.99
N LEU A 185 -16.17 -14.81 7.91
CA LEU A 185 -15.50 -13.53 7.91
C LEU A 185 -16.48 -12.42 7.49
N ASP A 186 -17.07 -11.75 8.48
CA ASP A 186 -17.98 -10.60 8.30
C ASP A 186 -17.31 -9.25 8.63
N GLY A 187 -16.18 -9.28 9.34
CA GLY A 187 -15.27 -8.17 9.62
C GLY A 187 -14.13 -8.10 8.60
N PHE A 188 -13.01 -7.50 8.98
CA PHE A 188 -11.84 -7.41 8.10
C PHE A 188 -10.58 -7.95 8.78
N LEU A 189 -9.82 -8.78 8.07
CA LEU A 189 -8.39 -8.95 8.36
C LEU A 189 -7.63 -7.81 7.69
N VAL A 190 -6.78 -7.11 8.44
CA VAL A 190 -6.04 -5.95 7.95
C VAL A 190 -4.55 -6.18 8.16
N GLY A 191 -3.76 -6.08 7.09
CA GLY A 191 -2.31 -6.19 7.18
C GLY A 191 -1.62 -4.83 7.34
N PRO A 192 -0.30 -4.83 7.58
CA PRO A 192 0.48 -3.61 7.76
C PRO A 192 0.69 -2.84 6.46
N THR A 193 0.98 -1.55 6.59
CA THR A 193 1.64 -0.77 5.55
C THR A 193 3.12 -1.17 5.45
N ILE A 194 3.81 -0.75 4.39
CA ILE A 194 5.23 -1.05 4.25
C ILE A 194 6.09 -0.41 5.35
N GLU A 195 5.71 0.78 5.84
CA GLU A 195 6.44 1.49 6.90
C GLU A 195 6.36 0.76 8.23
N VAL A 196 5.23 0.08 8.50
CA VAL A 196 5.07 -0.74 9.71
C VAL A 196 5.79 -2.09 9.54
N TRP A 197 5.66 -2.71 8.37
CA TRP A 197 6.21 -4.05 8.15
C TRP A 197 7.72 -4.08 7.95
N ASN A 198 8.27 -3.08 7.26
CA ASN A 198 9.68 -2.96 6.93
C ASN A 198 10.11 -1.48 6.91
N PRO A 199 10.22 -0.80 8.07
CA PRO A 199 10.43 0.65 8.14
C PRO A 199 11.70 1.16 7.45
N ARG A 200 12.74 0.32 7.37
CA ARG A 200 14.04 0.71 6.80
C ARG A 200 14.15 0.40 5.31
N HIS A 201 13.30 -0.50 4.79
CA HIS A 201 13.35 -0.98 3.40
C HIS A 201 14.73 -1.51 2.98
N ASP A 202 15.61 -1.83 3.93
CA ASP A 202 17.01 -2.19 3.71
C ASP A 202 17.20 -3.70 3.59
N THR A 203 16.36 -4.46 4.28
CA THR A 203 16.35 -5.93 4.29
C THR A 203 14.91 -6.41 4.14
N TRP A 204 14.68 -7.29 3.16
CA TRP A 204 13.42 -8.01 3.06
C TRP A 204 13.54 -9.30 3.87
N PRO A 205 12.46 -9.81 4.47
CA PRO A 205 12.54 -11.10 5.15
C PRO A 205 13.07 -12.15 4.16
N LYS A 206 13.87 -13.10 4.65
CA LYS A 206 14.46 -14.16 3.80
C LYS A 206 13.34 -14.93 3.10
N GLY A 207 13.39 -15.03 1.76
CA GLY A 207 12.37 -15.74 0.96
C GLY A 207 12.03 -15.11 -0.40
N SER A 208 12.43 -13.87 -0.65
CA SER A 208 12.10 -13.10 -1.86
C SER A 208 13.12 -13.38 -2.97
N CYS A 209 13.20 -14.63 -3.45
CA CYS A 209 14.20 -15.04 -4.44
C CYS A 209 13.97 -14.51 -5.86
N ALA A 210 13.36 -13.34 -6.01
CA ALA A 210 12.92 -12.81 -7.29
C ALA A 210 14.06 -12.35 -8.22
N TYR A 211 15.29 -12.14 -7.72
CA TYR A 211 16.42 -11.60 -8.51
C TYR A 211 17.81 -12.10 -8.06
N ALA A 212 17.94 -13.38 -7.73
CA ALA A 212 19.24 -13.92 -7.30
C ALA A 212 19.88 -13.12 -6.14
N GLU A 213 19.07 -12.79 -5.11
CA GLU A 213 19.63 -12.44 -3.81
C GLU A 213 20.68 -13.51 -3.47
N ALA A 214 21.87 -13.10 -3.02
CA ALA A 214 23.09 -13.91 -3.04
C ALA A 214 23.00 -15.24 -2.24
N ASP A 215 21.93 -15.44 -1.47
CA ASP A 215 21.67 -16.64 -0.65
C ASP A 215 20.46 -17.47 -1.13
N CYS A 216 19.84 -17.11 -2.26
CA CYS A 216 18.76 -17.88 -2.83
C CYS A 216 19.31 -19.10 -3.56
N LYS A 217 19.31 -20.24 -2.88
CA LYS A 217 19.71 -21.53 -3.45
C LYS A 217 18.95 -21.78 -4.76
N SER A 218 19.68 -21.85 -5.87
CA SER A 218 19.22 -22.02 -7.25
C SER A 218 18.54 -23.37 -7.56
N GLY A 219 18.13 -24.13 -6.55
CA GLY A 219 17.34 -25.36 -6.66
C GLY A 219 16.03 -25.32 -5.88
N GLY A 220 15.59 -24.13 -5.45
CA GLY A 220 14.36 -23.94 -4.71
C GLY A 220 13.09 -23.99 -5.57
N PRO A 221 11.91 -24.00 -4.94
CA PRO A 221 10.63 -23.88 -5.64
C PRO A 221 10.58 -22.64 -6.54
N SER A 222 9.69 -22.62 -7.55
CA SER A 222 9.67 -21.58 -8.60
C SER A 222 9.79 -20.15 -8.04
N PRO A 223 10.34 -19.18 -8.82
CA PRO A 223 10.42 -17.79 -8.39
C PRO A 223 9.10 -17.22 -7.86
N GLU A 224 7.97 -17.66 -8.42
CA GLU A 224 6.61 -17.32 -8.00
C GLU A 224 6.25 -17.90 -6.64
N PHE A 225 6.67 -19.15 -6.37
CA PHE A 225 6.49 -19.74 -5.05
C PHE A 225 7.29 -19.00 -3.99
N ALA A 226 8.55 -18.66 -4.27
CA ALA A 226 9.38 -17.85 -3.37
C ALA A 226 8.73 -16.48 -3.08
N ARG A 227 8.18 -15.84 -4.12
CA ARG A 227 7.45 -14.57 -3.99
C ARG A 227 6.19 -14.64 -3.15
N SER A 228 5.56 -15.81 -3.03
CA SER A 228 4.33 -16.01 -2.25
C SER A 228 4.58 -16.55 -0.84
N GLN A 229 5.81 -16.43 -0.31
CA GLN A 229 6.13 -16.94 1.03
C GLN A 229 5.50 -16.14 2.16
N TRP A 230 5.16 -14.86 1.93
CA TRP A 230 4.42 -14.06 2.89
C TRP A 230 2.95 -13.99 2.52
N SER A 231 2.09 -14.30 3.49
CA SER A 231 0.65 -14.19 3.33
C SER A 231 0.02 -13.63 4.61
N LEU A 232 -1.07 -12.87 4.48
CA LEU A 232 -1.81 -12.41 5.63
C LEU A 232 -2.59 -13.55 6.29
N LEU A 233 -3.20 -14.41 5.45
CA LEU A 233 -3.82 -15.66 5.85
C LEU A 233 -3.25 -16.80 4.99
N LEU A 234 -2.64 -17.80 5.64
CA LEU A 234 -2.10 -18.99 5.00
C LEU A 234 -2.77 -20.24 5.56
N LEU A 235 -3.52 -20.94 4.71
CA LEU A 235 -3.95 -22.31 4.97
C LEU A 235 -2.90 -23.27 4.43
N ARG A 236 -2.25 -24.03 5.32
CA ARG A 236 -1.24 -25.03 4.97
C ARG A 236 -1.66 -26.39 5.50
N ASN A 237 -1.59 -27.43 4.66
CA ASN A 237 -1.98 -28.80 5.02
C ASN A 237 -3.40 -28.88 5.60
N SER A 238 -4.30 -28.02 5.13
CA SER A 238 -5.68 -27.93 5.65
C SER A 238 -6.63 -28.78 4.81
N ARG A 239 -7.67 -29.33 5.45
CA ARG A 239 -8.68 -30.16 4.77
C ARG A 239 -10.09 -29.77 5.18
N ASN A 240 -11.02 -29.75 4.22
CA ASN A 240 -12.44 -29.49 4.47
C ASN A 240 -12.63 -28.16 5.23
N VAL A 241 -12.14 -27.08 4.62
CA VAL A 241 -12.21 -25.72 5.18
C VAL A 241 -13.11 -24.87 4.32
N THR A 242 -14.10 -24.23 4.95
CA THR A 242 -14.97 -23.25 4.28
C THR A 242 -14.70 -21.88 4.86
N ILE A 243 -14.35 -20.91 4.02
CA ILE A 243 -14.31 -19.49 4.38
C ILE A 243 -15.43 -18.76 3.64
N ARG A 244 -16.36 -18.16 4.38
CA ARG A 244 -17.51 -17.44 3.82
C ARG A 244 -17.73 -16.12 4.55
N GLY A 245 -18.58 -15.26 4.02
CA GLY A 245 -19.04 -14.05 4.71
C GLY A 245 -18.94 -12.80 3.86
N ARG A 246 -19.44 -11.67 4.38
CA ARG A 246 -19.50 -10.37 3.66
C ARG A 246 -18.37 -9.42 4.03
N GLY A 247 -17.44 -9.90 4.86
CA GLY A 247 -16.22 -9.24 5.27
C GLY A 247 -15.13 -9.36 4.23
N GLY A 248 -13.87 -9.30 4.66
CA GLY A 248 -12.78 -9.35 3.71
C GLY A 248 -11.37 -9.30 4.28
N ILE A 249 -10.41 -9.27 3.37
CA ILE A 249 -8.97 -9.16 3.67
C ILE A 249 -8.43 -7.91 2.96
N ARG A 250 -7.77 -7.03 3.71
CA ARG A 250 -7.17 -5.79 3.21
C ARG A 250 -5.69 -5.72 3.52
N GLY A 251 -4.86 -5.48 2.52
CA GLY A 251 -3.41 -5.48 2.70
C GLY A 251 -2.72 -4.11 2.68
N ASN A 252 -3.46 -2.99 2.64
CA ASN A 252 -2.87 -1.64 2.65
C ASN A 252 -1.74 -1.44 1.60
N GLY A 253 -1.97 -1.98 0.40
CA GLY A 253 -0.99 -2.10 -0.68
C GLY A 253 -0.48 -0.79 -1.27
N ASP A 254 -1.19 0.33 -1.09
CA ASP A 254 -0.79 1.64 -1.65
C ASP A 254 0.65 2.03 -1.27
N SER A 255 0.98 1.87 0.01
CA SER A 255 2.32 2.14 0.53
C SER A 255 3.40 1.29 -0.17
N PHE A 256 3.10 0.01 -0.44
CA PHE A 256 4.00 -0.89 -1.17
C PHE A 256 4.18 -0.48 -2.63
N TRP A 257 3.10 -0.12 -3.31
CA TRP A 257 3.13 0.25 -4.73
C TRP A 257 3.91 1.55 -4.95
N ARG A 258 3.73 2.53 -4.06
CA ARG A 258 4.46 3.81 -4.08
C ARG A 258 5.97 3.60 -4.03
N ILE A 259 6.43 2.74 -3.13
CA ILE A 259 7.87 2.43 -3.02
C ILE A 259 8.32 1.61 -4.22
N ARG A 260 7.52 0.66 -4.72
CA ARG A 260 7.88 -0.18 -5.87
C ARG A 260 8.15 0.62 -7.15
N ASN A 261 7.50 1.78 -7.32
CA ASN A 261 7.77 2.67 -8.45
C ASN A 261 9.21 3.20 -8.48
N THR A 262 9.87 3.32 -7.33
CA THR A 262 11.26 3.78 -7.22
C THR A 262 12.25 2.65 -6.94
N LYS A 263 11.78 1.58 -6.29
CA LYS A 263 12.55 0.40 -5.91
C LYS A 263 11.80 -0.86 -6.40
N PRO A 264 11.94 -1.24 -7.69
CA PRO A 264 11.23 -2.37 -8.28
C PRO A 264 11.49 -3.72 -7.64
N GLN A 265 12.49 -3.82 -6.75
CA GLN A 265 12.77 -4.99 -5.92
C GLN A 265 11.81 -5.14 -4.71
N VAL A 266 11.09 -4.08 -4.32
CA VAL A 266 10.14 -4.12 -3.19
C VAL A 266 9.00 -5.09 -3.49
N ARG A 267 8.87 -6.11 -2.64
CA ARG A 267 7.79 -7.09 -2.69
C ARG A 267 6.90 -6.94 -1.48
N GLY A 268 5.63 -7.27 -1.68
CA GLY A 268 4.62 -7.27 -0.63
C GLY A 268 4.22 -8.70 -0.30
N TYR A 269 3.42 -8.85 0.75
CA TYR A 269 2.78 -10.11 1.08
C TYR A 269 1.52 -10.36 0.23
N CYS A 270 1.08 -11.61 0.19
CA CYS A 270 -0.19 -12.02 -0.42
C CYS A 270 -1.33 -11.86 0.59
N LEU A 271 -2.57 -11.67 0.14
CA LEU A 271 -3.68 -11.61 1.10
C LEU A 271 -4.04 -13.01 1.61
N LEU A 272 -4.32 -13.94 0.70
CA LEU A 272 -4.73 -15.30 1.01
C LEU A 272 -3.88 -16.31 0.25
N LYS A 273 -3.37 -17.32 0.96
CA LYS A 273 -2.69 -18.46 0.35
C LYS A 273 -3.26 -19.78 0.84
N VAL A 274 -3.53 -20.68 -0.10
CA VAL A 274 -3.93 -22.06 0.14
C VAL A 274 -2.81 -22.94 -0.42
N ASP A 275 -2.09 -23.63 0.47
CA ASP A 275 -0.93 -24.44 0.12
C ASP A 275 -1.08 -25.87 0.67
N GLN A 276 -0.76 -26.87 -0.15
CA GLN A 276 -0.82 -28.29 0.24
C GLN A 276 -2.15 -28.69 0.91
N SER A 277 -3.26 -28.09 0.47
CA SER A 277 -4.56 -28.25 1.12
C SER A 277 -5.58 -28.90 0.18
N GLU A 278 -6.68 -29.39 0.75
CA GLU A 278 -7.68 -30.17 0.02
C GLU A 278 -9.10 -29.78 0.47
N ASP A 279 -10.07 -29.76 -0.44
CA ASP A 279 -11.47 -29.42 -0.12
C ASP A 279 -11.59 -28.06 0.59
N VAL A 280 -11.08 -27.02 -0.07
CA VAL A 280 -11.14 -25.65 0.45
C VAL A 280 -12.15 -24.86 -0.36
N GLN A 281 -13.15 -24.28 0.30
CA GLN A 281 -14.15 -23.43 -0.32
C GLN A 281 -14.02 -22.01 0.22
N ILE A 282 -13.91 -21.02 -0.66
CA ILE A 282 -13.80 -19.61 -0.28
C ILE A 282 -14.85 -18.85 -1.07
N SER A 283 -15.78 -18.19 -0.39
CA SER A 283 -16.87 -17.47 -1.05
C SER A 283 -17.25 -16.14 -0.41
N GLY A 284 -17.65 -15.18 -1.24
CA GLY A 284 -18.26 -13.90 -0.81
C GLY A 284 -17.32 -12.87 -0.18
N LEU A 285 -16.02 -13.19 -0.07
CA LEU A 285 -15.03 -12.33 0.56
C LEU A 285 -14.67 -11.12 -0.30
N ARG A 286 -14.45 -9.98 0.36
CA ARG A 286 -13.87 -8.78 -0.27
C ARG A 286 -12.36 -8.76 -0.12
N LEU A 287 -11.63 -8.91 -1.21
CA LEU A 287 -10.16 -8.79 -1.23
C LEU A 287 -9.78 -7.42 -1.81
N ALA A 288 -9.05 -6.62 -1.04
CA ALA A 288 -8.68 -5.26 -1.47
C ALA A 288 -7.26 -4.88 -1.09
N ASP A 289 -6.70 -3.95 -1.86
CA ASP A 289 -5.42 -3.29 -1.59
C ASP A 289 -4.29 -4.29 -1.34
N SER A 290 -4.16 -5.30 -2.19
CA SER A 290 -3.13 -6.32 -2.07
C SER A 290 -1.74 -5.75 -2.38
N PRO A 291 -0.76 -5.86 -1.47
CA PRO A 291 0.63 -5.50 -1.75
C PRO A 291 1.23 -6.28 -2.93
N MET A 292 0.77 -7.53 -3.12
CA MET A 292 1.16 -8.41 -4.21
C MET A 292 -0.03 -9.23 -4.72
N TYR A 293 -0.04 -10.56 -4.54
CA TYR A 293 -1.13 -11.42 -4.99
C TYR A 293 -2.32 -11.37 -4.03
N GLN A 294 -3.54 -11.28 -4.57
CA GLN A 294 -4.74 -11.39 -3.75
C GLN A 294 -4.93 -12.81 -3.25
N VAL A 295 -4.93 -13.79 -4.16
CA VAL A 295 -5.09 -15.21 -3.83
C VAL A 295 -3.98 -16.01 -4.48
N VAL A 296 -3.39 -16.94 -3.74
CA VAL A 296 -2.43 -17.93 -4.24
C VAL A 296 -2.91 -19.31 -3.87
N VAL A 297 -3.13 -20.17 -4.87
CA VAL A 297 -3.40 -21.59 -4.67
C VAL A 297 -2.19 -22.37 -5.15
N ALA A 298 -1.56 -23.12 -4.26
CA ALA A 298 -0.35 -23.88 -4.55
C ALA A 298 -0.52 -25.33 -4.06
N ARG A 299 -0.14 -26.31 -4.88
CA ARG A 299 -0.07 -27.74 -4.49
C ARG A 299 -1.33 -28.25 -3.78
N SER A 300 -2.49 -27.72 -4.13
CA SER A 300 -3.77 -27.97 -3.45
C SER A 300 -4.77 -28.58 -4.42
N GLN A 301 -5.76 -29.30 -3.91
CA GLN A 301 -6.77 -29.98 -4.72
C GLN A 301 -8.17 -29.56 -4.29
N ARG A 302 -9.10 -29.49 -5.25
CA ARG A 302 -10.52 -29.17 -5.02
C ARG A 302 -10.70 -27.87 -4.22
N VAL A 303 -10.00 -26.82 -4.66
CA VAL A 303 -10.16 -25.46 -4.15
C VAL A 303 -11.21 -24.73 -4.99
N GLN A 304 -12.25 -24.22 -4.35
CA GLN A 304 -13.34 -23.46 -4.98
C GLN A 304 -13.27 -22.01 -4.52
N LEU A 305 -13.33 -21.07 -5.47
CA LEU A 305 -13.31 -19.64 -5.24
C LEU A 305 -14.57 -19.03 -5.89
N GLU A 306 -15.45 -18.43 -5.10
CA GLU A 306 -16.76 -17.90 -5.54
C GLU A 306 -17.00 -16.44 -5.12
#